data_AF-A0A7L0L803-F1
#
_entry.id   AF-A0A7L0L803-F1
#
_cell.length_a   1.000
_cell.length_b   1.000
_cell.length_c   1.000
_cell.angle_alpha   90.00
_cell.angle_beta   90.00
_cell.angle_gamma   90.00
#
_symmetry.space_group_name_H-M   'P 1'
#
loop_
_entity.id
_entity.type
_entity.pdbx_description
1 polymer ?
#
loop_
_entity_poly.entity_id
_entity_poly.type
_entity_poly.pdbx_seq_one_letter_code
_entity_poly.pdbx_strand_id
1 'polypeptide(L)'
;QVDRSEVIKSNLNPVFAKIFTVDYYFEEVQKLRFEVYDSHGQAGVGAHDDDFLGGTECTVGQIVAQKRVTKPLFLKYGKFAGKSTITIISEEISGNNGYVELAFRAKKLDDKDLFSKSDPFLEIYRIDDDRSEQLVYRTEVVKNNLSPIWEPFKVSLNSLCSCEEKRKLRGVVWDYDSRGKHDFIGEFFTTFEEMQKAMGENKVQWDCMNPKYKIKKRNYKNSGVVVLLDLKIHRVYSFLDYIMGGCQIHFTVAIDFTASNGDPRNSCSLHYINPYQPNEYLKALVAVGEICQDYDSDKKFSALGFGARIPPKYEV
;
A
#
# COMPACT_ATOMS: atom_id res chain seq x y z
N GLN A 1 -9.60 -12.28 23.45
CA GLN A 1 -10.06 -12.77 22.13
C GLN A 1 -10.12 -11.56 21.21
N VAL A 2 -9.34 -11.55 20.13
CA VAL A 2 -9.28 -10.40 19.18
C VAL A 2 -10.47 -10.42 18.23
N ASP A 3 -10.83 -11.60 17.71
CA ASP A 3 -12.01 -11.79 16.86
C ASP A 3 -12.42 -13.28 16.77
N ARG A 4 -13.42 -13.63 15.96
CA ARG A 4 -13.88 -15.01 15.66
C ARG A 4 -14.44 -15.14 14.25
N SER A 5 -14.19 -16.27 13.57
CA SER A 5 -14.82 -16.61 12.28
C SER A 5 -16.28 -17.04 12.43
N GLU A 6 -16.96 -17.25 11.31
CA GLU A 6 -18.20 -17.99 11.26
C GLU A 6 -18.00 -19.49 11.62
N VAL A 7 -19.10 -20.14 12.00
CA VAL A 7 -19.15 -21.59 12.27
C VAL A 7 -19.53 -22.33 10.99
N ILE A 8 -18.71 -23.30 10.58
CA ILE A 8 -18.95 -24.14 9.40
C ILE A 8 -19.44 -25.51 9.86
N LYS A 9 -20.66 -25.88 9.47
CA LYS A 9 -21.29 -27.13 9.90
C LYS A 9 -20.74 -28.33 9.12
N SER A 10 -20.51 -29.43 9.82
CA SER A 10 -20.24 -30.76 9.25
C SER A 10 -19.09 -30.79 8.23
N ASN A 11 -17.97 -30.11 8.51
CA ASN A 11 -16.82 -30.05 7.62
C ASN A 11 -15.50 -30.26 8.37
N LEU A 12 -14.68 -31.21 7.91
CA LEU A 12 -13.35 -31.51 8.47
C LEU A 12 -12.21 -30.68 7.85
N ASN A 13 -12.50 -29.97 6.75
CA ASN A 13 -11.58 -29.06 6.05
C ASN A 13 -12.27 -27.71 5.83
N PRO A 14 -12.64 -26.98 6.91
CA PRO A 14 -13.33 -25.71 6.81
C PRO A 14 -12.47 -24.67 6.07
N VAL A 15 -13.10 -23.90 5.19
CA VAL A 15 -12.53 -22.71 4.55
C VAL A 15 -13.40 -21.53 4.96
N PHE A 16 -12.82 -20.62 5.72
CA PHE A 16 -13.55 -19.49 6.29
C PHE A 16 -13.60 -18.31 5.32
N ALA A 17 -14.74 -17.63 5.28
CA ALA A 17 -14.97 -16.43 4.48
C ALA A 17 -14.65 -15.13 5.23
N LYS A 18 -14.72 -15.14 6.57
CA LYS A 18 -14.40 -13.95 7.36
C LYS A 18 -12.93 -13.55 7.20
N ILE A 19 -12.71 -12.28 6.90
CA ILE A 19 -11.39 -11.64 6.86
C ILE A 19 -11.12 -10.98 8.21
N PHE A 20 -9.91 -11.15 8.73
CA PHE A 20 -9.44 -10.50 9.94
C PHE A 20 -8.46 -9.39 9.55
N THR A 21 -8.74 -8.16 9.96
CA THR A 21 -7.83 -7.03 9.78
C THR A 21 -6.95 -6.86 11.00
N VAL A 22 -5.65 -6.71 10.77
CA VAL A 22 -4.64 -6.50 11.82
C VAL A 22 -3.70 -5.40 11.35
N ASP A 23 -3.48 -4.39 12.20
CA ASP A 23 -2.47 -3.37 11.94
C ASP A 23 -1.07 -3.98 12.03
N TYR A 24 -0.19 -3.59 11.11
CA TYR A 24 1.17 -4.13 11.02
C TYR A 24 2.19 -3.10 11.52
N TYR A 25 3.01 -3.52 12.49
CA TYR A 25 4.12 -2.75 13.04
C TYR A 25 5.40 -3.56 12.88
N PHE A 26 6.30 -3.12 12.00
CA PHE A 26 7.55 -3.83 11.71
C PHE A 26 8.44 -3.94 12.95
N GLU A 27 8.43 -2.90 13.78
CA GLU A 27 9.24 -2.75 14.99
C GLU A 27 8.71 -3.54 16.20
N GLU A 28 7.62 -4.31 16.05
CA GLU A 28 7.01 -5.06 17.14
C GLU A 28 6.90 -6.56 16.85
N VAL A 29 7.15 -7.38 17.87
CA VAL A 29 6.84 -8.82 17.83
C VAL A 29 5.35 -9.03 18.12
N GLN A 30 4.53 -8.89 17.08
CA GLN A 30 3.08 -9.04 17.19
C GLN A 30 2.68 -10.53 17.17
N LYS A 31 2.47 -11.13 18.35
CA LYS A 31 2.10 -12.55 18.50
C LYS A 31 0.60 -12.77 18.33
N LEU A 32 0.24 -13.75 17.50
CA LEU A 32 -1.13 -14.21 17.29
C LEU A 32 -1.27 -15.67 17.73
N ARG A 33 -2.40 -15.95 18.38
CA ARG A 33 -2.80 -17.29 18.78
C ARG A 33 -4.10 -17.66 18.06
N PHE A 34 -4.06 -18.76 17.33
CA PHE A 34 -5.20 -19.31 16.62
C PHE A 34 -5.69 -20.54 17.37
N GLU A 35 -6.99 -20.59 17.65
CA GLU A 35 -7.63 -21.70 18.36
C GLU A 35 -8.84 -22.17 17.56
N VAL A 36 -8.94 -23.49 17.38
CA VAL A 36 -10.00 -24.14 16.63
C VAL A 36 -10.86 -24.94 17.60
N TYR A 37 -12.17 -24.77 17.48
CA TYR A 37 -13.17 -25.42 18.32
C TYR A 37 -14.22 -26.13 17.45
N ASP A 38 -14.70 -27.26 17.94
CA ASP A 38 -15.94 -27.88 17.47
C ASP A 38 -17.11 -27.28 18.25
N SER A 39 -18.13 -26.80 17.53
CA SER A 39 -19.23 -26.08 18.15
C SER A 39 -20.51 -26.90 18.11
N HIS A 40 -21.10 -27.15 19.28
CA HIS A 40 -22.19 -28.11 19.44
C HIS A 40 -23.62 -27.52 19.27
N GLY A 41 -23.80 -26.18 19.22
CA GLY A 41 -25.12 -25.51 19.14
C GLY A 41 -26.05 -25.81 20.34
N GLN A 42 -27.16 -25.13 20.67
CA GLN A 42 -27.84 -23.88 20.27
C GLN A 42 -27.58 -22.71 21.25
N ALA A 43 -26.72 -22.87 22.26
CA ALA A 43 -26.33 -21.76 23.13
C ALA A 43 -25.31 -20.85 22.40
N GLY A 44 -25.32 -19.56 22.71
CA GLY A 44 -24.47 -18.57 22.05
C GLY A 44 -23.00 -19.00 21.93
N VAL A 45 -22.41 -18.73 20.76
CA VAL A 45 -21.05 -19.08 20.39
C VAL A 45 -20.08 -18.68 21.52
N GLY A 46 -19.26 -19.61 22.04
CA GLY A 46 -18.34 -19.36 23.16
C GLY A 46 -18.88 -19.71 24.55
N ALA A 47 -19.96 -20.49 24.63
CA ALA A 47 -20.34 -21.17 25.86
C ALA A 47 -19.28 -22.22 26.24
N HIS A 48 -19.23 -22.57 27.51
CA HIS A 48 -18.28 -23.49 28.16
C HIS A 48 -18.24 -24.93 27.59
N ASP A 49 -18.99 -25.18 26.50
CA ASP A 49 -19.33 -26.47 25.92
C ASP A 49 -18.69 -26.71 24.54
N ASP A 50 -18.01 -25.72 23.92
CA ASP A 50 -17.31 -25.94 22.65
C ASP A 50 -16.02 -26.77 22.87
N ASP A 51 -15.84 -27.84 22.09
CA ASP A 51 -14.71 -28.76 22.23
C ASP A 51 -13.45 -28.21 21.56
N PHE A 52 -12.36 -28.04 22.33
CA PHE A 52 -11.09 -27.55 21.79
C PHE A 52 -10.41 -28.61 20.91
N LEU A 53 -10.32 -28.34 19.61
CA LEU A 53 -9.69 -29.23 18.63
C LEU A 53 -8.17 -29.01 18.55
N GLY A 54 -7.71 -27.79 18.84
CA GLY A 54 -6.29 -27.47 18.89
C GLY A 54 -6.01 -26.00 18.63
N GLY A 55 -4.78 -25.57 18.91
CA GLY A 55 -4.33 -24.21 18.69
C GLY A 55 -2.87 -24.12 18.29
N THR A 56 -2.47 -22.98 17.76
CA THR A 56 -1.09 -22.70 17.35
C THR A 56 -0.79 -21.22 17.52
N GLU A 57 0.49 -20.89 17.65
CA GLU A 57 0.97 -19.52 17.82
C GLU A 57 1.98 -19.19 16.72
N CYS A 58 1.89 -17.99 16.17
CA CYS A 58 2.90 -17.41 15.27
C CYS A 58 2.85 -15.88 15.33
N THR A 59 3.85 -15.21 14.76
CA THR A 59 3.88 -13.75 14.69
C THR A 59 3.25 -13.25 13.39
N VAL A 60 2.78 -12.00 13.39
CA VAL A 60 2.38 -11.31 12.16
C VAL A 60 3.56 -11.26 11.17
N GLY A 61 4.79 -11.05 11.67
CA GLY A 61 6.01 -11.08 10.86
C GLY A 61 6.18 -12.37 10.06
N GLN A 62 5.99 -13.54 10.69
CA GLN A 62 6.06 -14.83 10.00
C GLN A 62 4.99 -14.98 8.92
N ILE A 63 3.78 -14.47 9.19
CA ILE A 63 2.65 -14.55 8.26
C ILE A 63 2.94 -13.71 7.02
N VAL A 64 3.36 -12.44 7.19
CA VAL A 64 3.60 -11.54 6.06
C VAL A 64 4.86 -11.90 5.27
N ALA A 65 5.91 -12.42 5.91
CA ALA A 65 7.14 -12.85 5.23
C ALA A 65 6.93 -14.05 4.30
N GLN A 66 5.95 -14.92 4.60
CA GLN A 66 5.69 -16.13 3.81
C GLN A 66 4.43 -16.04 2.95
N LYS A 67 3.57 -15.02 3.15
CA LYS A 67 2.19 -14.88 2.63
C LYS A 67 1.21 -15.97 3.05
N ARG A 68 1.65 -17.23 3.00
CA ARG A 68 0.91 -18.44 3.33
C ARG A 68 1.71 -19.24 4.34
N VAL A 69 1.16 -19.39 5.53
CA VAL A 69 1.77 -20.15 6.62
C VAL A 69 0.85 -21.31 6.99
N THR A 70 1.36 -22.54 6.90
CA THR A 70 0.66 -23.73 7.38
C THR A 70 1.35 -24.23 8.65
N LYS A 71 0.59 -24.36 9.74
CA LYS A 71 1.11 -24.76 11.05
C LYS A 71 0.32 -25.96 11.58
N PRO A 72 0.99 -26.90 12.29
CA PRO A 72 0.28 -27.94 13.03
C PRO A 72 -0.53 -27.35 14.18
N LEU A 73 -1.62 -28.01 14.54
CA LEU A 73 -2.41 -27.70 15.72
C LEU A 73 -1.96 -28.53 16.92
N PHE A 74 -1.95 -27.90 18.09
CA PHE A 74 -1.55 -28.50 19.36
C PHE A 74 -2.71 -28.51 20.36
N LEU A 75 -2.79 -29.59 21.14
CA LEU A 75 -3.68 -29.69 22.30
C LEU A 75 -3.11 -28.89 23.49
N LYS A 76 -3.90 -28.69 24.55
CA LYS A 76 -3.56 -27.85 25.73
C LYS A 76 -2.21 -28.18 26.41
N TYR A 77 -1.64 -29.36 26.18
CA TYR A 77 -0.35 -29.82 26.72
C TYR A 77 0.77 -29.90 25.68
N GLY A 78 0.64 -29.22 24.53
CA GLY A 78 1.66 -29.20 23.48
C GLY A 78 1.77 -30.49 22.67
N LYS A 79 0.89 -31.47 22.89
CA LYS A 79 0.80 -32.67 22.03
C LYS A 79 0.16 -32.29 20.69
N PHE A 80 0.65 -32.87 19.60
CA PHE A 80 0.03 -32.74 18.28
C PHE A 80 -1.44 -33.18 18.33
N ALA A 81 -2.32 -32.37 17.76
CA ALA A 81 -3.71 -32.74 17.50
C ALA A 81 -3.79 -33.64 16.25
N GLY A 82 -3.18 -34.83 16.34
CA GLY A 82 -3.07 -35.74 15.20
C GLY A 82 -2.30 -35.14 14.04
N LYS A 83 -2.88 -35.17 12.83
CA LYS A 83 -2.34 -34.56 11.60
C LYS A 83 -2.99 -33.21 11.26
N SER A 84 -3.75 -32.64 12.20
CA SER A 84 -4.52 -31.42 11.96
C SER A 84 -3.59 -30.22 11.80
N THR A 85 -3.93 -29.37 10.83
CA THR A 85 -3.18 -28.14 10.52
C THR A 85 -4.14 -26.98 10.34
N ILE A 86 -3.63 -25.77 10.49
CA ILE A 86 -4.28 -24.54 10.08
C ILE A 86 -3.41 -23.86 9.03
N THR A 87 -4.05 -23.29 8.01
CA THR A 87 -3.37 -22.48 6.99
C THR A 87 -3.87 -21.05 7.08
N ILE A 88 -2.94 -20.12 7.21
CA ILE A 88 -3.17 -18.68 7.30
C ILE A 88 -2.63 -18.06 6.03
N ILE A 89 -3.45 -17.25 5.36
CA ILE A 89 -3.08 -16.50 4.16
C ILE A 89 -3.23 -15.01 4.48
N SER A 90 -2.26 -14.21 4.07
CA SER A 90 -2.26 -12.76 4.27
C SER A 90 -2.08 -12.01 2.96
N GLU A 91 -2.72 -10.85 2.91
CA GLU A 91 -2.60 -9.86 1.86
C GLU A 91 -2.53 -8.47 2.52
N GLU A 92 -1.75 -7.56 1.95
CA GLU A 92 -1.75 -6.17 2.40
C GLU A 92 -3.03 -5.49 1.90
N ILE A 93 -3.78 -4.88 2.82
CA ILE A 93 -4.91 -4.03 2.49
C ILE A 93 -4.36 -2.62 2.20
N SER A 94 -3.59 -2.46 1.12
CA SER A 94 -3.10 -1.16 0.69
C SER A 94 -4.08 -0.53 -0.31
N GLY A 95 -4.47 0.72 -0.04
CA GLY A 95 -4.96 1.59 -1.09
C GLY A 95 -3.81 1.83 -2.06
N ASN A 96 -4.03 1.65 -3.36
CA ASN A 96 -2.99 1.84 -4.37
C ASN A 96 -2.43 3.28 -4.32
N ASN A 97 -1.32 3.48 -3.60
CA ASN A 97 -0.63 4.77 -3.46
C ASN A 97 0.20 5.12 -4.70
N GLY A 98 0.00 4.40 -5.80
CA GLY A 98 0.57 4.74 -7.08
C GLY A 98 0.15 6.14 -7.55
N TYR A 99 0.91 6.65 -8.50
CA TYR A 99 0.57 7.86 -9.23
C TYR A 99 0.49 7.58 -10.72
N VAL A 100 -0.18 8.46 -11.44
CA VAL A 100 -0.26 8.41 -12.90
C VAL A 100 0.39 9.63 -13.49
N GLU A 101 1.14 9.42 -14.57
CA GLU A 101 1.66 10.47 -15.42
C GLU A 101 0.76 10.58 -16.65
N LEU A 102 0.21 11.77 -16.89
CA LEU A 102 -0.77 12.06 -17.92
C LEU A 102 -0.24 13.14 -18.86
N ALA A 103 -0.43 12.95 -20.16
CA ALA A 103 -0.12 13.94 -21.18
C ALA A 103 -1.37 14.27 -22.00
N PHE A 104 -1.78 15.54 -22.04
CA PHE A 104 -2.98 15.98 -22.75
C PHE A 104 -2.64 16.94 -23.88
N ARG A 105 -3.51 16.95 -24.89
CA ARG A 105 -3.60 18.05 -25.86
C ARG A 105 -5.05 18.36 -26.20
N ALA A 106 -5.28 19.53 -26.76
CA ALA A 106 -6.53 19.84 -27.42
C ALA A 106 -6.34 20.17 -28.90
N LYS A 107 -7.44 20.14 -29.65
CA LYS A 107 -7.47 20.47 -31.08
C LYS A 107 -8.71 21.28 -31.41
N LYS A 108 -8.52 22.29 -32.26
CA LYS A 108 -9.59 23.13 -32.83
C LYS A 108 -10.53 23.67 -31.74
N LEU A 109 -9.97 24.18 -30.66
CA LEU A 109 -10.74 24.85 -29.60
C LEU A 109 -11.48 26.06 -30.17
N ASP A 110 -12.66 26.35 -29.63
CA ASP A 110 -13.39 27.58 -29.94
C ASP A 110 -12.59 28.78 -29.42
N ASP A 111 -12.36 29.75 -30.31
CA ASP A 111 -11.71 31.02 -29.96
C ASP A 111 -12.67 31.91 -29.16
N LYS A 112 -12.18 32.51 -28.07
CA LYS A 112 -12.94 33.48 -27.26
C LYS A 112 -12.42 34.90 -27.38
N ASP A 113 -11.25 35.09 -27.99
CA ASP A 113 -10.64 36.39 -28.16
C ASP A 113 -11.04 37.07 -29.49
N LEU A 114 -11.03 38.41 -29.49
CA LEU A 114 -11.39 39.23 -30.67
C LEU A 114 -10.18 39.61 -31.54
N PHE A 115 -8.98 39.70 -30.96
CA PHE A 115 -7.76 40.17 -31.63
C PHE A 115 -6.55 39.24 -31.46
N SER A 116 -6.73 38.16 -30.70
CA SER A 116 -5.79 37.04 -30.51
C SER A 116 -6.57 35.75 -30.65
N LYS A 117 -5.87 34.62 -30.57
CA LYS A 117 -6.52 33.35 -30.22
C LYS A 117 -6.52 33.21 -28.72
N SER A 118 -7.46 32.39 -28.22
CA SER A 118 -7.47 31.92 -26.84
C SER A 118 -6.11 31.43 -26.31
N ASP A 119 -5.94 31.62 -25.01
CA ASP A 119 -4.86 31.19 -24.13
C ASP A 119 -5.34 30.00 -23.25
N PRO A 120 -5.51 28.78 -23.79
CA PRO A 120 -6.19 27.72 -23.07
C PRO A 120 -5.39 27.05 -21.96
N PHE A 121 -6.10 26.66 -20.89
CA PHE A 121 -5.65 25.71 -19.87
C PHE A 121 -6.74 24.68 -19.54
N LEU A 122 -6.33 23.52 -19.02
CA LEU A 122 -7.20 22.41 -18.63
C LEU A 122 -7.23 22.26 -17.11
N GLU A 123 -8.43 22.09 -16.56
CA GLU A 123 -8.66 21.66 -15.19
C GLU A 123 -9.30 20.27 -15.17
N ILE A 124 -8.85 19.41 -14.26
CA ILE A 124 -9.45 18.09 -14.02
C ILE A 124 -10.04 18.09 -12.63
N TYR A 125 -11.31 17.75 -12.53
CA TYR A 125 -12.07 17.62 -11.29
C TYR A 125 -12.48 16.17 -11.07
N ARG A 126 -12.39 15.70 -9.82
CA ARG A 126 -13.02 14.46 -9.37
C ARG A 126 -14.43 14.79 -8.88
N ILE A 127 -15.41 13.98 -9.26
CA ILE A 127 -16.78 14.09 -8.77
C ILE A 127 -16.96 13.06 -7.65
N ASP A 128 -17.25 13.55 -6.45
CA ASP A 128 -17.45 12.72 -5.26
C ASP A 128 -18.90 12.24 -5.12
N ASP A 129 -19.14 11.35 -4.15
CA ASP A 129 -20.43 10.65 -4.01
C ASP A 129 -21.58 11.60 -3.65
N ASP A 130 -21.24 12.68 -2.94
CA ASP A 130 -22.13 13.81 -2.62
C ASP A 130 -22.32 14.79 -3.79
N ARG A 131 -21.72 14.48 -4.95
CA ARG A 131 -21.68 15.30 -6.18
C ARG A 131 -20.86 16.58 -6.05
N SER A 132 -20.08 16.74 -4.99
CA SER A 132 -19.09 17.81 -4.92
C SER A 132 -17.99 17.56 -5.96
N GLU A 133 -17.37 18.66 -6.41
CA GLU A 133 -16.24 18.62 -7.33
C GLU A 133 -14.97 19.04 -6.61
N GLN A 134 -13.95 18.18 -6.63
CA GLN A 134 -12.63 18.49 -6.11
C GLN A 134 -11.66 18.70 -7.28
N LEU A 135 -10.97 19.86 -7.31
CA LEU A 135 -9.91 20.10 -8.28
C LEU A 135 -8.75 19.14 -8.01
N VAL A 136 -8.41 18.33 -9.01
CA VAL A 136 -7.29 17.38 -8.98
C VAL A 136 -6.03 18.03 -9.53
N TYR A 137 -6.14 18.68 -10.70
CA TYR A 137 -5.00 19.30 -11.38
C TYR A 137 -5.44 20.44 -12.30
N ARG A 138 -4.55 21.42 -12.48
CA ARG A 138 -4.67 22.50 -13.46
C ARG A 138 -3.35 22.58 -14.24
N THR A 139 -3.43 22.57 -15.57
CA THR A 139 -2.27 22.73 -16.45
C THR A 139 -1.78 24.17 -16.50
N GLU A 140 -0.63 24.38 -17.12
CA GLU A 140 -0.20 25.70 -17.56
C GLU A 140 -1.12 26.29 -18.63
N VAL A 141 -1.00 27.62 -18.80
CA VAL A 141 -1.68 28.39 -19.85
C VAL A 141 -0.81 28.41 -21.10
N VAL A 142 -1.36 27.96 -22.23
CA VAL A 142 -0.65 28.00 -23.52
C VAL A 142 -1.19 29.16 -24.35
N LYS A 143 -0.37 30.20 -24.58
CA LYS A 143 -0.85 31.43 -25.20
C LYS A 143 -1.12 31.32 -26.70
N ASN A 144 -2.16 31.99 -27.18
CA ASN A 144 -2.52 32.23 -28.57
C ASN A 144 -2.56 30.92 -29.40
N ASN A 145 -3.24 29.90 -28.88
CA ASN A 145 -3.18 28.55 -29.42
C ASN A 145 -4.51 27.77 -29.27
N LEU A 146 -5.20 27.50 -30.38
CA LEU A 146 -6.43 26.69 -30.40
C LEU A 146 -6.18 25.17 -30.47
N SER A 147 -4.92 24.73 -30.42
CA SER A 147 -4.54 23.31 -30.41
C SER A 147 -3.34 23.08 -29.48
N PRO A 148 -3.48 23.43 -28.17
CA PRO A 148 -2.39 23.33 -27.21
C PRO A 148 -1.99 21.88 -26.98
N ILE A 149 -0.71 21.67 -26.72
CA ILE A 149 -0.18 20.48 -26.06
C ILE A 149 0.29 20.98 -24.70
N TRP A 150 -0.26 20.42 -23.62
CA TRP A 150 0.15 20.80 -22.28
C TRP A 150 1.30 19.91 -21.79
N GLU A 151 2.10 20.42 -20.86
CA GLU A 151 3.19 19.66 -20.24
C GLU A 151 2.63 18.41 -19.52
N PRO A 152 3.32 17.25 -19.60
CA PRO A 152 2.94 16.07 -18.84
C PRO A 152 2.98 16.34 -17.33
N PHE A 153 2.03 15.76 -16.59
CA PHE A 153 1.93 15.96 -15.15
C PHE A 153 1.61 14.68 -14.38
N LYS A 154 1.92 14.69 -13.09
CA LYS A 154 1.74 13.54 -12.18
C LYS A 154 0.66 13.83 -11.14
N VAL A 155 -0.22 12.87 -10.92
CA VAL A 155 -1.25 12.91 -9.85
C VAL A 155 -1.36 11.56 -9.16
N SER A 156 -1.59 11.54 -7.85
CA SER A 156 -1.83 10.28 -7.14
C SER A 156 -3.17 9.66 -7.58
N LEU A 157 -3.26 8.32 -7.59
CA LEU A 157 -4.51 7.62 -7.91
C LEU A 157 -5.61 7.93 -6.89
N ASN A 158 -5.23 8.14 -5.63
CA ASN A 158 -6.16 8.59 -4.59
C ASN A 158 -6.73 9.99 -4.89
N SER A 159 -5.88 10.96 -5.24
CA SER A 159 -6.35 12.31 -5.62
C SER A 159 -7.20 12.28 -6.88
N LEU A 160 -6.80 11.49 -7.88
CA LEU A 160 -7.49 11.43 -9.18
C LEU A 160 -8.86 10.79 -9.05
N CYS A 161 -8.96 9.58 -8.48
CA CYS A 161 -10.19 8.78 -8.51
C CYS A 161 -10.50 8.06 -7.19
N SER A 162 -9.85 8.42 -6.08
CA SER A 162 -9.99 7.73 -4.78
C SER A 162 -9.73 6.22 -4.89
N CYS A 163 -8.82 5.85 -5.80
CA CYS A 163 -8.54 4.45 -6.16
C CYS A 163 -9.73 3.66 -6.72
N GLU A 164 -10.82 4.34 -7.13
CA GLU A 164 -11.99 3.75 -7.77
C GLU A 164 -12.01 4.09 -9.27
N GLU A 165 -11.67 3.12 -10.12
CA GLU A 165 -11.45 3.37 -11.55
C GLU A 165 -12.68 3.91 -12.29
N LYS A 166 -13.88 3.62 -11.78
CA LYS A 166 -15.18 4.03 -12.37
C LYS A 166 -15.67 5.39 -11.87
N ARG A 167 -14.97 6.02 -10.92
CA ARG A 167 -15.33 7.34 -10.40
C ARG A 167 -15.27 8.37 -11.53
N LYS A 168 -16.28 9.25 -11.59
CA LYS A 168 -16.41 10.23 -12.66
C LYS A 168 -15.42 11.37 -12.50
N LEU A 169 -14.80 11.74 -13.61
CA LEU A 169 -13.93 12.90 -13.75
C LEU A 169 -14.57 13.89 -14.72
N ARG A 170 -14.36 15.18 -14.45
CA ARG A 170 -14.78 16.28 -15.32
C ARG A 170 -13.55 17.07 -15.72
N GLY A 171 -13.26 17.10 -17.02
CA GLY A 171 -12.25 17.97 -17.60
C GLY A 171 -12.88 19.25 -18.10
N VAL A 172 -12.32 20.41 -17.74
CA VAL A 172 -12.81 21.72 -18.15
C VAL A 172 -11.70 22.50 -18.82
N VAL A 173 -11.96 22.98 -20.03
CA VAL A 173 -11.04 23.84 -20.78
C VAL A 173 -11.50 25.29 -20.67
N TRP A 174 -10.60 26.15 -20.24
CA TRP A 174 -10.81 27.58 -20.05
C TRP A 174 -9.88 28.38 -20.93
N ASP A 175 -10.30 29.59 -21.29
CA ASP A 175 -9.47 30.63 -21.85
C ASP A 175 -9.01 31.59 -20.76
N TYR A 176 -7.71 31.81 -20.65
CA TYR A 176 -7.14 32.68 -19.64
C TYR A 176 -7.29 34.16 -20.02
N ASP A 177 -8.14 34.88 -19.28
CA ASP A 177 -8.15 36.35 -19.29
C ASP A 177 -7.36 36.93 -18.09
N SER A 178 -6.42 37.82 -18.38
CA SER A 178 -5.61 38.56 -17.38
C SER A 178 -6.37 39.70 -16.68
N ARG A 179 -7.46 40.19 -17.27
CA ARG A 179 -8.22 41.37 -16.82
C ARG A 179 -9.57 41.03 -16.19
N GLY A 180 -9.92 39.75 -16.10
CA GLY A 180 -11.26 39.33 -15.72
C GLY A 180 -11.38 37.86 -15.34
N LYS A 181 -12.61 37.35 -15.43
CA LYS A 181 -12.92 35.94 -15.21
C LYS A 181 -12.54 35.16 -16.47
N HIS A 182 -11.87 34.02 -16.31
CA HIS A 182 -11.55 33.12 -17.41
C HIS A 182 -12.81 32.68 -18.18
N ASP A 183 -12.71 32.65 -19.49
CA ASP A 183 -13.82 32.34 -20.37
C ASP A 183 -13.95 30.83 -20.58
N PHE A 184 -15.15 30.30 -20.37
CA PHE A 184 -15.41 28.87 -20.49
C PHE A 184 -15.41 28.46 -21.97
N ILE A 185 -14.48 27.57 -22.36
CA ILE A 185 -14.45 26.98 -23.70
C ILE A 185 -15.42 25.79 -23.75
N GLY A 186 -15.19 24.78 -22.93
CA GLY A 186 -16.03 23.59 -22.87
C GLY A 186 -15.59 22.58 -21.80
N GLU A 187 -16.35 21.50 -21.69
CA GLU A 187 -16.11 20.42 -20.72
C GLU A 187 -16.27 19.04 -21.35
N PHE A 188 -15.65 18.04 -20.74
CA PHE A 188 -15.87 16.64 -21.04
C PHE A 188 -15.91 15.82 -19.74
N PHE A 189 -16.47 14.62 -19.82
CA PHE A 189 -16.56 13.68 -18.71
C PHE A 189 -15.88 12.37 -19.09
N THR A 190 -15.20 11.76 -18.13
CA THR A 190 -14.50 10.48 -18.31
C THR A 190 -14.38 9.74 -16.98
N THR A 191 -13.71 8.59 -16.98
CA THR A 191 -13.33 7.81 -15.80
C THR A 191 -11.88 7.35 -15.96
N PHE A 192 -11.23 6.95 -14.88
CA PHE A 192 -9.88 6.40 -14.99
C PHE A 192 -9.87 5.09 -15.79
N GLU A 193 -10.91 4.26 -15.66
CA GLU A 193 -11.13 3.05 -16.48
C GLU A 193 -11.17 3.37 -17.99
N GLU A 194 -11.79 4.49 -18.38
CA GLU A 194 -11.78 4.93 -19.78
C GLU A 194 -10.40 5.47 -20.20
N MET A 195 -9.76 6.28 -19.35
CA MET A 195 -8.43 6.81 -19.62
C MET A 195 -7.39 5.70 -19.83
N GLN A 196 -7.46 4.60 -19.07
CA GLN A 196 -6.56 3.45 -19.20
C GLN A 196 -6.61 2.79 -20.59
N LYS A 197 -7.66 3.02 -21.39
CA LYS A 197 -7.71 2.58 -22.80
C LYS A 197 -6.68 3.32 -23.69
N ALA A 198 -6.12 4.43 -23.22
CA ALA A 198 -5.01 5.13 -23.87
C ALA A 198 -3.65 4.45 -23.65
N MET A 199 -3.56 3.44 -22.77
CA MET A 199 -2.34 2.66 -22.58
C MET A 199 -2.08 1.82 -23.84
N GLY A 200 -0.96 2.06 -24.53
CA GLY A 200 -0.58 1.40 -25.79
C GLY A 200 -0.66 2.32 -27.01
N GLU A 201 -1.07 1.80 -28.17
CA GLU A 201 -1.19 2.58 -29.42
C GLU A 201 -2.54 3.32 -29.57
N ASN A 202 -3.48 3.05 -28.67
CA ASN A 202 -4.81 3.65 -28.70
C ASN A 202 -4.79 5.08 -28.14
N LYS A 203 -5.57 5.97 -28.75
CA LYS A 203 -5.79 7.34 -28.24
C LYS A 203 -7.20 7.46 -27.73
N VAL A 204 -7.36 7.99 -26.53
CA VAL A 204 -8.67 8.35 -25.99
C VAL A 204 -8.90 9.84 -26.22
N GLN A 205 -10.07 10.18 -26.72
CA GLN A 205 -10.43 11.54 -27.05
C GLN A 205 -11.88 11.83 -26.69
N TRP A 206 -12.13 13.07 -26.28
CA TRP A 206 -13.44 13.53 -25.88
C TRP A 206 -13.78 14.84 -26.60
N ASP A 207 -15.03 14.92 -27.07
CA ASP A 207 -15.58 16.19 -27.55
C ASP A 207 -15.68 17.16 -26.38
N CYS A 208 -15.05 18.33 -26.53
CA CYS A 208 -15.14 19.41 -25.56
C CYS A 208 -16.46 20.15 -25.78
N MET A 209 -17.39 20.06 -24.84
CA MET A 209 -18.77 20.51 -25.01
C MET A 209 -19.04 21.79 -24.24
N ASN A 210 -19.68 22.76 -24.89
CA ASN A 210 -20.17 23.96 -24.24
C ASN A 210 -21.70 23.86 -24.09
N PRO A 211 -22.23 23.67 -22.86
CA PRO A 211 -23.67 23.51 -22.66
C PRO A 211 -24.49 24.70 -23.17
N LYS A 212 -23.96 25.93 -23.06
CA LYS A 212 -24.64 27.14 -23.56
C LYS A 212 -24.73 27.13 -25.08
N TYR A 213 -23.67 26.72 -25.78
CA TYR A 213 -23.69 26.64 -27.24
C TYR A 213 -24.55 25.49 -27.76
N LYS A 214 -24.58 24.36 -27.06
CA LYS A 214 -25.49 23.25 -27.39
C LYS A 214 -26.96 23.67 -27.44
N ILE A 215 -27.36 24.61 -26.57
CA ILE A 215 -28.71 25.16 -26.56
C ILE A 215 -28.89 26.26 -27.62
N LYS A 216 -27.91 27.16 -27.77
CA LYS A 216 -28.05 28.38 -28.58
C LYS A 216 -27.74 28.21 -30.07
N LYS A 217 -26.86 27.29 -30.44
CA LYS A 217 -26.33 27.15 -31.82
C LYS A 217 -26.91 25.90 -32.49
N ARG A 218 -27.71 26.09 -33.54
CA ARG A 218 -28.44 25.01 -34.26
C ARG A 218 -27.57 23.87 -34.80
N ASN A 219 -26.34 24.17 -35.23
CA ASN A 219 -25.41 23.20 -35.84
C ASN A 219 -24.13 23.00 -35.00
N TYR A 220 -24.23 23.15 -33.67
CA TYR A 220 -23.10 22.97 -32.79
C TYR A 220 -22.68 21.50 -32.68
N LYS A 221 -21.40 21.23 -32.95
CA LYS A 221 -20.80 19.90 -32.80
C LYS A 221 -20.04 19.79 -31.48
N ASN A 222 -18.98 20.58 -31.32
CA ASN A 222 -18.16 20.69 -30.12
C ASN A 222 -17.44 22.06 -30.14
N SER A 223 -16.72 22.38 -29.06
CA SER A 223 -15.84 23.54 -28.87
C SER A 223 -14.38 23.10 -28.94
N GLY A 224 -14.10 22.09 -29.78
CA GLY A 224 -12.83 21.39 -29.89
C GLY A 224 -12.85 19.97 -29.33
N VAL A 225 -11.70 19.30 -29.41
CA VAL A 225 -11.51 17.91 -28.95
C VAL A 225 -10.31 17.85 -28.03
N VAL A 226 -10.47 17.24 -26.86
CA VAL A 226 -9.37 16.95 -25.92
C VAL A 226 -8.91 15.51 -26.14
N VAL A 227 -7.60 15.29 -26.15
CA VAL A 227 -6.98 13.98 -26.42
C VAL A 227 -5.98 13.68 -25.30
N LEU A 228 -6.13 12.52 -24.67
CA LEU A 228 -5.12 11.92 -23.81
C LEU A 228 -4.07 11.26 -24.72
N LEU A 229 -2.85 11.80 -24.71
CA LEU A 229 -1.73 11.36 -25.54
C LEU A 229 -1.01 10.15 -24.96
N ASP A 230 -0.79 10.15 -23.66
CA ASP A 230 -0.03 9.13 -22.94
C ASP A 230 -0.57 9.03 -21.51
N LEU A 231 -0.55 7.80 -20.98
CA LEU A 231 -0.90 7.49 -19.59
C LEU A 231 0.06 6.42 -19.09
N LYS A 232 0.86 6.76 -18.09
CA LYS A 232 1.76 5.82 -17.40
C LYS A 232 1.34 5.65 -15.96
N ILE A 233 1.11 4.41 -15.54
CA ILE A 233 0.80 4.07 -14.16
C ILE A 233 2.10 3.68 -13.46
N HIS A 234 2.43 4.40 -12.39
CA HIS A 234 3.58 4.10 -11.54
C HIS A 234 3.08 3.58 -10.21
N ARG A 235 3.29 2.29 -9.96
CA ARG A 235 3.04 1.70 -8.65
C ARG A 235 4.14 2.15 -7.68
N VAL A 236 3.73 2.60 -6.50
CA VAL A 236 4.63 2.83 -5.37
C VAL A 236 4.47 1.63 -4.48
N TYR A 237 5.53 0.82 -4.37
CA TYR A 237 5.51 -0.40 -3.57
C TYR A 237 5.71 -0.06 -2.09
N SER A 238 4.87 -0.64 -1.23
CA SER A 238 4.98 -0.52 0.21
C SER A 238 6.16 -1.35 0.74
N PHE A 239 6.50 -1.20 2.02
CA PHE A 239 7.44 -2.10 2.68
C PHE A 239 6.97 -3.56 2.60
N LEU A 240 5.66 -3.80 2.83
CA LEU A 240 5.09 -5.14 2.79
C LEU A 240 5.13 -5.73 1.39
N ASP A 241 4.94 -4.95 0.33
CA ASP A 241 5.08 -5.44 -1.06
C ASP A 241 6.44 -6.11 -1.31
N TYR A 242 7.53 -5.53 -0.78
CA TYR A 242 8.87 -6.13 -0.91
C TYR A 242 8.98 -7.41 -0.09
N ILE A 243 8.58 -7.39 1.18
CA ILE A 243 8.67 -8.56 2.07
C ILE A 243 7.81 -9.72 1.55
N MET A 244 6.55 -9.45 1.27
CA MET A 244 5.60 -10.38 0.66
C MET A 244 6.09 -10.83 -0.74
N GLY A 245 6.82 -9.98 -1.46
CA GLY A 245 7.49 -10.30 -2.71
C GLY A 245 8.69 -11.25 -2.59
N GLY A 246 9.11 -11.60 -1.38
CA GLY A 246 10.24 -12.49 -1.11
C GLY A 246 11.55 -11.77 -0.79
N CYS A 247 11.53 -10.44 -0.62
CA CYS A 247 12.67 -9.71 -0.08
C CYS A 247 12.91 -10.14 1.38
N GLN A 248 14.17 -10.36 1.74
CA GLN A 248 14.58 -10.80 3.08
C GLN A 248 15.35 -9.69 3.78
N ILE A 249 15.26 -9.64 5.10
CA ILE A 249 16.03 -8.72 5.94
C ILE A 249 17.14 -9.52 6.61
N HIS A 250 18.36 -9.38 6.09
CA HIS A 250 19.54 -10.01 6.67
C HIS A 250 20.00 -9.25 7.92
N PHE A 251 20.00 -9.90 9.07
CA PHE A 251 20.46 -9.30 10.32
C PHE A 251 21.94 -9.60 10.57
N THR A 252 22.73 -8.54 10.76
CA THR A 252 24.15 -8.60 11.12
C THR A 252 24.38 -7.81 12.40
N VAL A 253 25.15 -8.38 13.32
CA VAL A 253 25.54 -7.72 14.57
C VAL A 253 27.06 -7.66 14.69
N ALA A 254 27.57 -6.53 15.20
CA ALA A 254 28.96 -6.34 15.56
C ALA A 254 29.05 -5.90 17.02
N ILE A 255 29.73 -6.70 17.85
CA ILE A 255 29.83 -6.49 19.29
C ILE A 255 31.18 -5.87 19.63
N ASP A 256 31.16 -4.81 20.44
CA ASP A 256 32.36 -4.14 20.95
C ASP A 256 32.98 -4.97 22.08
N PHE A 257 34.23 -5.43 21.90
CA PHE A 257 35.02 -6.13 22.91
C PHE A 257 36.22 -5.30 23.43
N THR A 258 36.17 -3.97 23.28
CA THR A 258 37.18 -3.07 23.85
C THR A 258 37.23 -3.14 25.37
N ALA A 259 38.42 -2.87 25.92
CA ALA A 259 38.68 -2.93 27.37
C ALA A 259 37.83 -1.96 28.21
N SER A 260 37.26 -0.90 27.61
CA SER A 260 36.34 0.02 28.29
C SER A 260 35.08 -0.66 28.82
N ASN A 261 34.70 -1.82 28.29
CA ASN A 261 33.57 -2.61 28.78
C ASN A 261 33.86 -3.33 30.11
N GLY A 262 35.13 -3.36 30.56
CA GLY A 262 35.56 -4.04 31.76
C GLY A 262 35.75 -5.56 31.58
N ASP A 263 36.32 -6.20 32.60
CA ASP A 263 36.52 -7.65 32.62
C ASP A 263 35.18 -8.38 32.78
N PRO A 264 34.75 -9.27 31.85
CA PRO A 264 33.46 -9.95 31.92
C PRO A 264 33.29 -10.86 33.15
N ARG A 265 34.36 -11.13 33.91
CA ARG A 265 34.28 -11.85 35.20
C ARG A 265 33.86 -10.95 36.37
N ASN A 266 33.93 -9.63 36.19
CA ASN A 266 33.52 -8.65 37.19
C ASN A 266 32.03 -8.29 37.02
N SER A 267 31.28 -8.29 38.12
CA SER A 267 29.85 -7.95 38.12
C SER A 267 29.54 -6.52 37.67
N CYS A 268 30.51 -5.61 37.69
CA CYS A 268 30.36 -4.25 37.19
C CYS A 268 30.64 -4.10 35.67
N SER A 269 31.03 -5.17 34.97
CA SER A 269 31.32 -5.11 33.53
C SER A 269 30.04 -5.05 32.69
N LEU A 270 30.09 -4.33 31.57
CA LEU A 270 29.02 -4.31 30.56
C LEU A 270 28.84 -5.67 29.86
N HIS A 271 29.89 -6.50 29.86
CA HIS A 271 29.87 -7.87 29.33
C HIS A 271 29.62 -8.94 30.38
N TYR A 272 29.33 -8.56 31.63
CA TYR A 272 29.05 -9.53 32.69
C TYR A 272 27.85 -10.41 32.33
N ILE A 273 28.00 -11.72 32.49
CA ILE A 273 26.93 -12.69 32.24
C ILE A 273 26.30 -13.06 33.59
N ASN A 274 25.22 -12.37 33.93
CA ASN A 274 24.45 -12.63 35.14
C ASN A 274 23.43 -13.76 34.89
N PRO A 275 23.31 -14.76 35.79
CA PRO A 275 22.36 -15.87 35.63
C PRO A 275 20.88 -15.48 35.72
N TYR A 276 20.56 -14.30 36.26
CA TYR A 276 19.18 -13.85 36.49
C TYR A 276 18.74 -12.73 35.56
N GLN A 277 19.65 -11.93 35.00
CA GLN A 277 19.31 -10.77 34.17
C GLN A 277 20.29 -10.60 33.01
N PRO A 278 19.80 -10.37 31.77
CA PRO A 278 20.68 -10.07 30.65
C PRO A 278 21.38 -8.71 30.82
N ASN A 279 22.62 -8.61 30.33
CA ASN A 279 23.30 -7.32 30.19
C ASN A 279 22.74 -6.51 28.99
N GLU A 280 23.19 -5.28 28.84
CA GLU A 280 22.66 -4.36 27.81
C GLU A 280 22.91 -4.86 26.38
N TYR A 281 24.04 -5.52 26.11
CA TYR A 281 24.31 -6.13 24.81
C TYR A 281 23.31 -7.25 24.50
N LEU A 282 23.05 -8.13 25.46
CA LEU A 282 22.07 -9.21 25.32
C LEU A 282 20.65 -8.68 25.14
N LYS A 283 20.26 -7.64 25.89
CA LYS A 283 18.95 -6.98 25.73
C LYS A 283 18.79 -6.42 24.32
N ALA A 284 19.79 -5.71 23.81
CA ALA A 284 19.75 -5.14 22.45
C ALA A 284 19.70 -6.24 21.37
N LEU A 285 20.50 -7.29 21.52
CA LEU A 285 20.51 -8.46 20.63
C LEU A 285 19.14 -9.12 20.56
N VAL A 286 18.50 -9.36 21.70
CA VAL A 286 17.17 -9.97 21.76
C VAL A 286 16.14 -9.03 21.15
N ALA A 287 16.13 -7.74 21.53
CA ALA A 287 15.12 -6.79 21.05
C ALA A 287 15.11 -6.64 19.52
N VAL A 288 16.28 -6.58 18.88
CA VAL A 288 16.38 -6.46 17.41
C VAL A 288 16.28 -7.83 16.73
N GLY A 289 16.98 -8.84 17.26
CA GLY A 289 17.03 -10.17 16.68
C GLY A 289 15.67 -10.86 16.68
N GLU A 290 14.85 -10.65 17.72
CA GLU A 290 13.52 -11.25 17.80
C GLU A 290 12.57 -10.77 16.69
N ILE A 291 12.75 -9.53 16.23
CA ILE A 291 11.99 -8.95 15.12
C ILE A 291 12.55 -9.43 13.79
N CYS A 292 13.85 -9.20 13.55
CA CYS A 292 14.45 -9.44 12.24
C CYS A 292 14.44 -10.93 11.83
N GLN A 293 14.50 -11.86 12.80
CA GLN A 293 14.54 -13.29 12.49
C GLN A 293 13.34 -13.80 11.68
N ASP A 294 12.20 -13.12 11.73
CA ASP A 294 10.99 -13.54 11.02
C ASP A 294 11.04 -13.19 9.52
N TYR A 295 11.97 -12.31 9.13
CA TYR A 295 12.15 -11.80 7.77
C TYR A 295 13.38 -12.38 7.07
N ASP A 296 14.06 -13.34 7.70
CA ASP A 296 15.18 -14.10 7.16
C ASP A 296 14.80 -15.58 7.07
N SER A 297 14.89 -16.15 5.87
CA SER A 297 14.45 -17.52 5.61
C SER A 297 15.40 -18.58 6.14
N ASP A 298 16.71 -18.33 6.14
CA ASP A 298 17.70 -19.29 6.60
C ASP A 298 18.09 -19.09 8.08
N LYS A 299 17.70 -17.93 8.63
CA LYS A 299 17.93 -17.52 10.02
C LYS A 299 19.42 -17.57 10.38
N LYS A 300 20.31 -17.31 9.41
CA LYS A 300 21.77 -17.28 9.61
C LYS A 300 22.24 -15.85 9.81
N PHE A 301 22.31 -15.46 11.07
CA PHE A 301 22.80 -14.13 11.43
C PHE A 301 24.33 -14.05 11.40
N SER A 302 24.84 -13.00 10.77
CA SER A 302 26.27 -12.70 10.81
C SER A 302 26.61 -12.01 12.13
N ALA A 303 27.53 -12.60 12.89
CA ALA A 303 27.98 -12.07 14.19
C ALA A 303 29.48 -11.75 14.13
N LEU A 304 29.81 -10.50 14.39
CA LEU A 304 31.16 -9.96 14.37
C LEU A 304 31.53 -9.44 15.76
N GLY A 305 32.82 -9.38 16.04
CA GLY A 305 33.38 -8.70 17.21
C GLY A 305 34.48 -7.75 16.78
N PHE A 306 34.63 -6.62 17.47
CA PHE A 306 35.72 -5.68 17.22
C PHE A 306 36.35 -5.19 18.53
N GLY A 307 37.58 -4.67 18.47
CA GLY A 307 38.24 -4.09 19.65
C GLY A 307 38.87 -5.09 20.62
N ALA A 308 38.96 -6.37 20.24
CA ALA A 308 39.67 -7.41 20.98
C ALA A 308 40.88 -7.95 20.23
N ARG A 309 41.86 -8.43 20.99
CA ARG A 309 43.00 -9.19 20.47
C ARG A 309 42.64 -10.66 20.41
N ILE A 310 42.80 -11.29 19.24
CA ILE A 310 42.36 -12.67 19.02
C ILE A 310 43.50 -13.66 19.33
N PRO A 311 43.32 -14.65 20.23
CA PRO A 311 44.30 -15.70 20.45
C PRO A 311 44.54 -16.54 19.18
N PRO A 312 45.73 -17.15 19.00
CA PRO A 312 46.84 -17.19 19.95
C PRO A 312 47.83 -16.03 19.77
N LYS A 313 47.75 -15.28 18.66
CA LYS A 313 48.72 -14.24 18.31
C LYS A 313 48.44 -12.91 18.98
N TYR A 314 47.21 -12.70 19.43
CA TYR A 314 46.74 -11.45 20.06
C TYR A 314 46.99 -10.22 19.17
N GLU A 315 46.88 -10.42 17.86
CA GLU A 315 46.90 -9.34 16.87
C GLU A 315 45.54 -8.63 16.86
N VAL A 316 45.57 -7.33 16.53
CA VAL A 316 44.40 -6.45 16.38
C VAL A 316 44.03 -6.41 14.90
#